data_AF-A0A7C2D8T8-F1
#
_entry.id   AF-A0A7C2D8T8-F1
#
_cell.length_a   1.000
_cell.length_b   1.000
_cell.length_c   1.000
_cell.angle_alpha   90.00
_cell.angle_beta   90.00
_cell.angle_gamma   90.00
#
_symmetry.space_group_name_H-M   'P 1'
#
loop_
_entity.id
_entity.type
_entity.pdbx_description
1 polymer ?
#
loop_
_entity_poly.entity_id
_entity_poly.type
_entity_poly.pdbx_seq_one_letter_code
_entity_poly.pdbx_strand_id
1 'polypeptide(L)'
;MRHESPGRLETANTWLLAAALLLAVAGAQMAASVVAAGFAANSLWLLFRTRSARARLQTGIALPLLAITAADNAAAAAYLALAAVIIALQEKGWLNRLASLLTLVFPLLLLHGMTAYFHWIQYRPAWLRLPTL
;
A
#
# COMPACT_ATOMS: atom_id res chain seq x y z
N MET A 1 -9.17 -1.95 27.57
CA MET A 1 -8.60 -2.01 26.20
C MET A 1 -8.36 -3.49 25.88
N ARG A 2 -9.16 -4.10 24.99
CA ARG A 2 -9.01 -5.53 24.65
C ARG A 2 -7.69 -5.75 23.91
N HIS A 3 -6.84 -6.61 24.44
CA HIS A 3 -5.69 -7.18 23.74
C HIS A 3 -6.23 -8.07 22.62
N GLU A 4 -6.50 -7.50 21.45
CA GLU A 4 -6.64 -8.30 20.24
C GLU A 4 -5.28 -8.96 19.96
N SER A 5 -5.29 -10.29 19.84
CA SER A 5 -4.08 -11.03 19.54
C SER A 5 -3.54 -10.56 18.18
N PRO A 6 -2.22 -10.30 18.06
CA PRO A 6 -1.63 -9.78 16.82
C PRO A 6 -1.98 -10.64 15.59
N GLY A 7 -2.15 -11.96 15.77
CA GLY A 7 -2.55 -12.86 14.69
C GLY A 7 -3.95 -12.60 14.10
N ARG A 8 -4.91 -12.07 14.89
CA ARG A 8 -6.26 -11.76 14.37
C ARG A 8 -6.23 -10.54 13.46
N LEU A 9 -5.46 -9.52 13.84
CA LEU A 9 -5.29 -8.29 13.06
C LEU A 9 -4.54 -8.57 11.74
N GLU A 10 -3.52 -9.42 11.75
CA GLU A 10 -2.81 -9.84 10.53
C GLU A 10 -3.71 -10.61 9.56
N THR A 11 -4.55 -11.49 10.08
CA THR A 11 -5.50 -12.26 9.27
C THR A 11 -6.53 -11.32 8.64
N ALA A 12 -7.11 -10.41 9.43
CA ALA A 12 -8.03 -9.38 8.93
C ALA A 12 -7.37 -8.49 7.86
N ASN A 13 -6.10 -8.11 8.06
CA ASN A 13 -5.36 -7.30 7.09
C ASN A 13 -5.17 -8.04 5.75
N THR A 14 -4.94 -9.34 5.80
CA THR A 14 -4.82 -10.18 4.60
C THR A 14 -6.15 -10.26 3.83
N TRP A 15 -7.27 -10.35 4.54
CA TRP A 15 -8.61 -10.30 3.93
C TRP A 15 -8.91 -8.94 3.29
N LEU A 16 -8.51 -7.84 3.93
CA LEU A 16 -8.66 -6.49 3.35
C LEU A 16 -7.87 -6.34 2.05
N LEU A 17 -6.64 -6.86 2.00
CA LEU A 17 -5.84 -6.87 0.78
C LEU A 17 -6.53 -7.67 -0.34
N ALA A 18 -7.00 -8.89 -0.03
CA ALA A 18 -7.69 -9.74 -0.99
C ALA A 18 -8.98 -9.08 -1.50
N ALA A 19 -9.77 -8.49 -0.61
CA ALA A 19 -11.00 -7.78 -0.96
C ALA A 19 -10.73 -6.55 -1.85
N ALA A 20 -9.71 -5.75 -1.53
CA ALA A 20 -9.33 -4.60 -2.36
C ALA A 20 -8.92 -5.03 -3.78
N LEU A 21 -8.14 -6.10 -3.90
CA LEU A 21 -7.72 -6.64 -5.20
C LEU A 21 -8.92 -7.18 -6.00
N LEU A 22 -9.81 -7.95 -5.36
CA LEU A 22 -11.00 -8.48 -6.01
C LEU A 22 -11.93 -7.36 -6.51
N LEU A 23 -12.13 -6.31 -5.70
CA LEU A 23 -12.93 -5.15 -6.09
C LEU A 23 -12.29 -4.38 -7.24
N ALA A 24 -10.96 -4.20 -7.22
CA ALA A 24 -10.24 -3.54 -8.31
C ALA A 24 -10.36 -4.32 -9.63
N VAL A 25 -10.26 -5.65 -9.58
CA VAL A 25 -10.43 -6.54 -10.74
C VAL A 25 -11.89 -6.52 -11.24
N ALA A 26 -12.86 -6.44 -10.34
CA ALA A 26 -14.28 -6.33 -10.67
C ALA A 26 -14.68 -4.95 -11.22
N GLY A 27 -13.77 -3.98 -11.28
CA GLY A 27 -14.04 -2.63 -11.76
C GLY A 27 -14.72 -1.71 -10.74
N ALA A 28 -14.87 -2.14 -9.49
CA ALA A 28 -15.54 -1.40 -8.42
C ALA A 28 -14.57 -0.44 -7.70
N GLN A 29 -14.04 0.55 -8.43
CA GLN A 29 -12.87 1.34 -8.00
C GLN A 29 -13.11 2.17 -6.74
N MET A 30 -14.31 2.71 -6.57
CA MET A 30 -14.69 3.42 -5.35
C MET A 30 -14.67 2.48 -4.13
N ALA A 31 -15.23 1.27 -4.25
CA ALA A 31 -15.20 0.30 -3.16
C ALA A 31 -13.77 -0.21 -2.91
N ALA A 32 -13.00 -0.46 -3.97
CA ALA A 32 -11.60 -0.87 -3.88
C ALA A 32 -10.75 0.17 -3.14
N SER A 33 -10.95 1.46 -3.40
CA SER A 33 -10.24 2.56 -2.73
C SER A 33 -10.52 2.62 -1.22
N VAL A 34 -11.77 2.43 -0.81
CA VAL A 34 -12.17 2.44 0.61
C VAL A 34 -11.56 1.25 1.35
N VAL A 35 -11.61 0.06 0.73
CA VAL A 35 -11.02 -1.15 1.32
C VAL A 35 -9.49 -1.05 1.34
N ALA A 36 -8.86 -0.50 0.30
CA ALA A 36 -7.42 -0.26 0.26
C ALA A 36 -6.96 0.75 1.33
N ALA A 37 -7.75 1.80 1.58
CA ALA A 37 -7.48 2.74 2.67
C ALA A 37 -7.56 2.05 4.05
N GLY A 38 -8.55 1.16 4.24
CA GLY A 38 -8.67 0.33 5.44
C GLY A 38 -7.47 -0.62 5.62
N PHE A 39 -7.05 -1.30 4.56
CA PHE A 39 -5.84 -2.13 4.55
C PHE A 39 -4.60 -1.30 4.92
N ALA A 40 -4.46 -0.10 4.36
CA ALA A 40 -3.31 0.74 4.60
C ALA A 40 -3.24 1.24 6.06
N ALA A 41 -4.36 1.69 6.60
CA ALA A 41 -4.46 2.11 8.00
C ALA A 41 -4.12 0.96 8.96
N ASN A 42 -4.66 -0.24 8.70
CA ASN A 42 -4.42 -1.41 9.54
C ASN A 42 -2.96 -1.92 9.42
N SER A 43 -2.39 -1.90 8.21
CA SER A 43 -0.98 -2.25 7.98
C SER A 43 -0.04 -1.30 8.73
N LEU A 44 -0.33 -0.01 8.70
CA LEU A 44 0.45 1.01 9.40
C LEU A 44 0.34 0.88 10.92
N TRP A 45 -0.87 0.60 11.44
CA TRP A 45 -1.07 0.26 12.84
C TRP A 45 -0.29 -0.99 13.29
N LEU A 46 -0.34 -2.06 12.49
CA LEU A 46 0.42 -3.28 12.71
C LEU A 46 1.93 -3.01 12.70
N LEU A 47 2.39 -2.17 11.79
CA LEU A 47 3.80 -1.77 11.69
C LEU A 47 4.24 -0.98 12.93
N PHE A 48 3.43 -0.05 13.42
CA PHE A 48 3.69 0.68 14.66
C PHE A 48 3.77 -0.24 15.88
N ARG A 49 2.87 -1.22 15.99
CA ARG A 49 2.82 -2.13 17.15
C ARG A 49 3.90 -3.20 17.13
N THR A 50 4.09 -3.86 15.99
CA THR A 50 4.87 -5.10 15.92
C THR A 50 6.26 -4.89 15.35
N ARG A 51 6.45 -3.85 14.52
CA ARG A 51 7.67 -3.61 13.72
C ARG A 51 8.17 -4.86 12.99
N SER A 52 7.28 -5.82 12.69
CA SER A 52 7.64 -7.10 12.11
C SER A 52 7.96 -6.96 10.62
N ALA A 53 8.77 -7.88 10.07
CA ALA A 53 9.06 -7.93 8.64
C ALA A 53 7.78 -8.04 7.80
N ARG A 54 6.78 -8.80 8.29
CA ARG A 54 5.49 -8.96 7.65
C ARG A 54 4.71 -7.64 7.59
N ALA A 55 4.67 -6.88 8.68
CA ALA A 55 3.99 -5.60 8.71
C ALA A 55 4.66 -4.58 7.77
N ARG A 56 6.00 -4.57 7.70
CA ARG A 56 6.74 -3.73 6.73
C ARG A 56 6.34 -4.06 5.29
N LEU A 57 6.24 -5.34 4.96
CA LEU A 57 5.81 -5.82 3.65
C LEU A 57 4.37 -5.40 3.32
N GLN A 58 3.44 -5.55 4.28
CA GLN A 58 2.05 -5.13 4.11
C GLN A 58 1.93 -3.62 3.90
N THR A 59 2.67 -2.81 4.66
CA THR A 59 2.72 -1.36 4.46
C THR A 59 3.35 -0.97 3.12
N GLY A 60 4.39 -1.69 2.67
CA GLY A 60 5.00 -1.47 1.36
C GLY A 60 4.06 -1.77 0.19
N ILE A 61 3.12 -2.70 0.36
CA ILE A 61 2.08 -3.02 -0.64
C ILE A 61 0.91 -2.02 -0.57
N ALA A 62 0.65 -1.41 0.59
CA ALA A 62 -0.47 -0.49 0.77
C ALA A 62 -0.36 0.77 -0.12
N LEU A 63 0.86 1.29 -0.28
CA LEU A 63 1.15 2.45 -1.12
C LEU A 63 0.81 2.24 -2.61
N PRO A 64 1.34 1.22 -3.30
CA PRO A 64 0.98 0.96 -4.69
C PRO A 64 -0.49 0.56 -4.83
N LEU A 65 -1.08 -0.15 -3.85
CA LEU A 65 -2.50 -0.49 -3.89
C LEU A 65 -3.39 0.76 -3.90
N LEU A 66 -3.08 1.76 -3.07
CA LEU A 66 -3.79 3.05 -3.09
C LEU A 66 -3.53 3.82 -4.38
N ALA A 67 -2.31 3.79 -4.93
CA ALA A 67 -2.01 4.44 -6.20
C ALA A 67 -2.82 3.85 -7.37
N ILE A 68 -3.08 2.53 -7.35
CA ILE A 68 -3.88 1.84 -8.38
C ILE A 68 -5.39 2.08 -8.18
N THR A 69 -5.86 2.06 -6.93
CA THR A 69 -7.30 2.08 -6.63
C THR A 69 -7.86 3.48 -6.43
N ALA A 70 -7.01 4.47 -6.16
CA ALA A 70 -7.41 5.81 -5.79
C ALA A 70 -6.51 6.84 -6.48
N ALA A 71 -6.70 7.01 -7.79
CA ALA A 71 -5.98 8.01 -8.59
C ALA A 71 -6.11 9.44 -8.01
N ASP A 72 -7.19 9.72 -7.27
CA ASP A 72 -7.45 11.03 -6.65
C ASP A 72 -7.02 11.15 -5.18
N ASN A 73 -6.58 10.07 -4.51
CA ASN A 73 -6.18 10.12 -3.10
C ASN A 73 -4.67 10.32 -2.92
N ALA A 74 -4.11 11.30 -3.63
CA ALA A 74 -2.71 11.72 -3.48
C ALA A 74 -2.36 12.05 -2.02
N ALA A 75 -3.30 12.63 -1.26
CA ALA A 75 -3.11 12.95 0.15
C ALA A 75 -2.94 11.69 1.02
N ALA A 76 -3.78 10.66 0.84
CA ALA A 76 -3.67 9.44 1.63
C ALA A 76 -2.37 8.68 1.32
N ALA A 77 -1.99 8.62 0.03
CA ALA A 77 -0.72 8.05 -0.39
C ALA A 77 0.48 8.84 0.19
N ALA A 78 0.43 10.17 0.18
CA ALA A 78 1.47 11.02 0.76
C ALA A 78 1.61 10.83 2.29
N TYR A 79 0.49 10.75 3.03
CA TYR A 79 0.51 10.47 4.47
C TYR A 79 1.09 9.10 4.80
N LEU A 80 0.75 8.07 4.02
CA LEU A 80 1.31 6.73 4.18
C LEU A 80 2.80 6.68 3.84
N ALA A 81 3.23 7.40 2.80
CA ALA A 81 4.64 7.50 2.45
C ALA A 81 5.43 8.21 3.55
N LEU A 82 4.90 9.31 4.10
CA LEU A 82 5.51 10.03 5.21
C LEU A 82 5.62 9.15 6.45
N ALA A 83 4.55 8.43 6.81
CA ALA A 83 4.55 7.53 7.95
C ALA A 83 5.52 6.35 7.78
N ALA A 84 5.59 5.77 6.57
CA ALA A 84 6.56 4.74 6.22
C ALA A 84 8.00 5.24 6.38
N VAL A 85 8.31 6.46 5.93
CA VAL A 85 9.62 7.10 6.12
C VAL A 85 9.94 7.34 7.59
N ILE A 86 8.99 7.88 8.37
CA ILE A 86 9.15 8.11 9.81
C ILE A 86 9.51 6.80 10.52
N ILE A 87 8.81 5.70 10.19
CA ILE A 87 9.09 4.38 10.78
C ILE A 87 10.45 3.84 10.33
N ALA A 88 10.80 3.99 9.05
CA ALA A 88 12.10 3.55 8.55
C ALA A 88 13.27 4.30 9.21
N LEU A 89 13.10 5.60 9.53
CA LEU A 89 14.10 6.39 10.26
C LEU A 89 14.28 5.96 11.72
N GLN A 90 13.29 5.28 12.31
CA GLN A 90 13.39 4.74 13.67
C GLN A 90 14.24 3.46 13.76
N GLU A 91 14.62 2.85 12.65
CA GLU A 91 15.48 1.67 12.64
C GLU A 91 16.90 2.01 13.13
N LYS A 92 17.49 1.10 13.92
CA LYS A 92 18.88 1.23 14.38
C LYS A 92 19.83 0.69 13.30
N GLY A 93 20.78 1.54 12.90
CA GLY A 93 21.78 1.21 11.87
C GLY A 93 21.35 1.62 10.47
N TRP A 94 22.30 2.14 9.69
CA TRP A 94 22.04 2.70 8.35
C TRP A 94 21.56 1.65 7.34
N LEU A 95 22.06 0.41 7.42
CA LEU A 95 21.64 -0.71 6.57
C LEU A 95 20.16 -1.07 6.77
N ASN A 96 19.69 -1.13 8.02
CA ASN A 96 18.29 -1.46 8.33
C ASN A 96 17.34 -0.34 7.89
N ARG A 97 17.78 0.92 7.99
CA ARG A 97 17.03 2.08 7.47
C ARG A 97 16.88 1.99 5.96
N LEU A 98 17.97 1.73 5.24
CA LEU A 98 17.93 1.58 3.77
C LEU A 98 17.10 0.37 3.34
N ALA A 99 17.27 -0.78 3.99
CA ALA A 99 16.49 -1.97 3.69
C ALA A 99 14.99 -1.70 3.89
N SER A 100 14.61 -1.08 5.01
CA SER A 100 13.21 -0.71 5.29
C SER A 100 12.67 0.29 4.26
N LEU A 101 13.42 1.35 3.94
CA LEU A 101 13.04 2.32 2.90
C LEU A 101 12.86 1.66 1.54
N LEU A 102 13.80 0.78 1.14
CA LEU A 102 13.69 0.03 -0.11
C LEU A 102 12.44 -0.86 -0.09
N THR A 103 12.16 -1.56 1.00
CA THR A 103 10.99 -2.44 1.06
C THR A 103 9.67 -1.67 0.97
N LEU A 104 9.65 -0.42 1.46
CA LEU A 104 8.46 0.43 1.49
C LEU A 104 8.26 1.22 0.19
N VAL A 105 9.35 1.69 -0.43
CA VAL A 105 9.28 2.60 -1.60
C VAL A 105 9.45 1.86 -2.93
N PHE A 106 10.22 0.77 -2.96
CA PHE A 106 10.48 0.02 -4.20
C PHE A 106 9.21 -0.46 -4.92
N PRO A 107 8.18 -0.99 -4.24
CA PRO A 107 6.95 -1.42 -4.93
C PRO A 107 6.24 -0.25 -5.64
N LEU A 108 6.27 0.94 -5.04
CA LEU A 108 5.68 2.14 -5.63
C LEU A 108 6.51 2.65 -6.82
N LEU A 109 7.84 2.66 -6.71
CA LEU A 109 8.74 3.02 -7.81
C LEU A 109 8.57 2.09 -9.00
N LEU A 110 8.48 0.77 -8.75
CA LEU A 110 8.25 -0.23 -9.79
C LEU A 110 6.92 0.02 -10.48
N LEU A 111 5.85 0.24 -9.72
CA LEU A 111 4.53 0.56 -10.26
C LEU A 111 4.58 1.83 -11.12
N HIS A 112 5.17 2.91 -10.60
CA HIS A 112 5.30 4.17 -11.33
C HIS A 112 6.10 3.99 -12.63
N GLY A 113 7.23 3.28 -12.57
CA GLY A 113 8.04 2.95 -13.75
C GLY A 113 7.29 2.11 -14.78
N MET A 114 6.50 1.12 -14.34
CA MET A 114 5.62 0.34 -15.24
C MET A 114 4.54 1.22 -15.88
N THR A 115 3.90 2.11 -15.12
CA THR A 115 2.89 3.03 -15.68
C THR A 115 3.50 3.99 -16.70
N ALA A 116 4.69 4.53 -16.43
CA ALA A 116 5.42 5.39 -17.35
C ALA A 116 5.83 4.65 -18.63
N TYR A 117 6.28 3.40 -18.49
CA TYR A 117 6.59 2.52 -19.63
C TYR A 117 5.35 2.24 -20.49
N PHE A 118 4.22 1.87 -19.87
CA PHE A 118 2.96 1.64 -20.60
C PHE A 118 2.49 2.89 -21.33
N HIS A 119 2.62 4.06 -20.70
CA HIS A 119 2.33 5.33 -21.33
C HIS A 119 3.24 5.60 -22.55
N TRP A 120 4.53 5.31 -22.43
CA TRP A 120 5.50 5.47 -23.53
C TRP A 120 5.17 4.57 -24.73
N ILE A 121 4.81 3.30 -24.51
CA ILE A 121 4.40 2.38 -25.59
C ILE A 121 2.93 2.56 -26.04
N GLN A 122 2.24 3.59 -25.54
CA GLN A 122 0.81 3.88 -25.80
C GLN A 122 -0.14 2.71 -25.47
N TYR A 123 0.32 1.75 -24.66
CA TYR A 123 -0.48 0.64 -24.22
C TYR A 123 -1.34 1.10 -23.04
N ARG A 124 -2.67 1.00 -23.18
CA ARG A 124 -3.61 1.26 -22.08
C ARG A 124 -4.17 -0.07 -21.56
N PRO A 125 -3.59 -0.63 -20.48
CA PRO A 125 -4.15 -1.81 -19.85
C PRO A 125 -5.61 -1.55 -19.43
N ALA A 126 -6.47 -2.57 -19.49
CA ALA A 126 -7.88 -2.44 -19.13
C ALA A 126 -8.11 -1.88 -17.71
N TRP A 127 -7.19 -2.16 -16.78
CA TRP A 127 -7.21 -1.67 -15.39
C TRP A 127 -6.67 -0.23 -15.22
N LEU A 128 -6.06 0.36 -16.25
CA LEU A 128 -5.57 1.74 -16.28
C LEU A 128 -6.54 2.67 -17.05
N ARG A 129 -7.65 2.12 -17.56
CA ARG A 129 -8.76 2.91 -18.09
C ARG A 129 -9.54 3.53 -16.92
N LEU A 130 -9.01 4.61 -16.36
CA LEU A 130 -9.81 5.52 -15.56
C LEU A 130 -10.98 6.02 -16.43
N PRO A 131 -12.22 6.02 -15.93
CA PRO A 131 -13.30 6.72 -16.61
C PRO A 131 -12.92 8.21 -16.63
N THR A 132 -12.74 8.74 -17.84
CA THR A 132 -12.77 10.18 -18.06
C THR A 132 -14.18 10.67 -17.75
N LEU A 133 -14.35 11.36 -16.61
CA LEU A 133 -15.43 12.30 -16.37
C LEU A 133 -14.82 13.63 -15.94
#